data_AF-A0A6L2QFF1-F1
#
_entry.id   AF-A0A6L2QFF1-F1
#
_cell.length_a   1.000
_cell.length_b   1.000
_cell.length_c   1.000
_cell.angle_alpha   90.00
_cell.angle_beta   90.00
_cell.angle_gamma   90.00
#
_symmetry.space_group_name_H-M   'P 1'
#
loop_
_entity.id
_entity.type
_entity.pdbx_description
1 polymer ?
#
loop_
_entity_poly.entity_id
_entity_poly.type
_entity_poly.pdbx_seq_one_letter_code
_entity_poly.pdbx_strand_id
1 'polypeptide(L)'
;IYGWVPEFYDYSKLPDDMPNDLKAYIRNTDPKELNQVWLSCRGENPADRENIGPISYIPGRGFPGYYYPYTNVDGYLSPVIAIHLARPQ
;
A
#
# COMPACT_ATOMS: atom_id res chain seq x y z
N ILE A 1 -2.94 4.88 15.19
CA ILE A 1 -2.99 3.98 16.38
C ILE A 1 -1.76 4.30 17.23
N TYR A 2 -1.92 4.68 18.48
CA TYR A 2 -0.79 4.98 19.37
C TYR A 2 0.04 3.73 19.63
N GLY A 3 1.37 3.83 19.51
CA GLY A 3 2.30 2.74 19.81
C GLY A 3 2.26 1.55 18.84
N TRP A 4 1.48 1.60 17.76
CA TRP A 4 1.40 0.49 16.81
C TRP A 4 2.65 0.39 15.95
N VAL A 5 3.24 -0.81 15.91
CA VAL A 5 4.42 -1.14 15.10
C VAL A 5 4.00 -2.15 14.03
N PRO A 6 4.18 -1.84 12.74
CA PRO A 6 3.89 -2.79 11.67
C PRO A 6 4.88 -3.96 11.67
N GLU A 7 4.36 -5.15 11.37
CA GLU A 7 5.15 -6.31 10.98
C GLU A 7 5.18 -6.38 9.45
N PHE A 8 6.37 -6.46 8.87
CA PHE A 8 6.54 -6.44 7.41
C PHE A 8 6.59 -7.85 6.83
N TYR A 9 6.04 -8.00 5.63
CA TYR A 9 6.13 -9.26 4.89
C TYR A 9 7.55 -9.52 4.38
N ASP A 10 7.95 -10.79 4.40
CA ASP A 10 9.09 -11.29 3.63
C ASP A 10 8.70 -11.40 2.15
N TYR A 11 9.46 -10.80 1.25
CA TYR A 11 9.19 -10.80 -0.20
C TYR A 11 9.13 -12.21 -0.81
N SER A 12 9.75 -13.20 -0.14
CA SER A 12 9.71 -14.62 -0.52
C SER A 12 8.46 -15.36 -0.02
N LYS A 13 7.75 -14.81 0.98
CA LYS A 13 6.59 -15.44 1.65
C LYS A 13 5.39 -14.50 1.69
N LEU A 14 4.91 -14.10 0.52
CA LEU A 14 3.70 -13.28 0.39
C LEU A 14 2.45 -14.18 0.46
N PRO A 15 1.38 -13.76 1.16
CA PRO A 15 0.21 -14.59 1.39
C PRO A 15 -0.62 -14.81 0.12
N ASP A 16 -1.35 -15.92 0.04
CA ASP A 16 -2.04 -16.34 -1.19
C ASP A 16 -3.15 -15.37 -1.63
N ASP A 17 -3.85 -14.77 -0.66
CA ASP A 17 -4.93 -13.81 -0.86
C ASP A 17 -4.45 -12.41 -1.29
N MET A 18 -3.14 -12.12 -1.20
CA MET A 18 -2.58 -10.88 -1.72
C MET A 18 -2.71 -10.82 -3.26
N PRO A 19 -3.18 -9.70 -3.84
CA PRO A 19 -3.30 -9.55 -5.28
C PRO A 19 -1.98 -9.82 -6.02
N ASN A 20 -2.06 -10.54 -7.15
CA ASN A 20 -0.87 -10.93 -7.92
C ASN A 20 -0.08 -9.73 -8.45
N ASP A 21 -0.77 -8.63 -8.80
CA ASP A 21 -0.13 -7.39 -9.24
C ASP A 21 0.68 -6.75 -8.10
N LEU A 22 0.15 -6.77 -6.87
CA LEU A 22 0.87 -6.30 -5.69
C LEU A 22 2.06 -7.21 -5.36
N LYS A 23 1.90 -8.55 -5.43
CA LYS A 23 3.03 -9.48 -5.26
C LYS A 23 4.16 -9.20 -6.24
N ALA A 24 3.83 -8.96 -7.51
CA ALA A 24 4.80 -8.62 -8.53
C ALA A 24 5.47 -7.26 -8.26
N TYR A 25 4.71 -6.26 -7.83
CA TYR A 25 5.26 -4.95 -7.45
C TYR A 25 6.26 -5.06 -6.29
N ILE A 26 5.90 -5.78 -5.22
CA ILE A 26 6.77 -5.98 -4.05
C ILE A 26 8.08 -6.68 -4.44
N ARG A 27 8.00 -7.74 -5.26
CA ARG A 27 9.19 -8.49 -5.71
C ARG A 27 10.13 -7.66 -6.60
N ASN A 28 9.62 -6.63 -7.26
CA ASN A 28 10.40 -5.71 -8.10
C ASN A 28 10.81 -4.43 -7.37
N THR A 29 10.41 -4.25 -6.11
CA THR A 29 10.78 -3.09 -5.30
C THR A 29 12.21 -3.25 -4.77
N ASP A 30 12.94 -2.14 -4.61
CA ASP A 30 14.29 -2.17 -4.02
C ASP A 30 14.21 -2.84 -2.63
N PRO A 31 15.10 -3.81 -2.31
CA PRO A 31 15.17 -4.43 -1.00
C PRO A 31 15.18 -3.44 0.19
N LYS A 32 15.74 -2.24 0.00
CA LYS A 32 15.77 -1.16 1.01
C LYS A 32 14.40 -0.57 1.30
N GLU A 33 13.47 -0.71 0.38
CA GLU A 33 12.11 -0.18 0.45
C GLU A 33 11.07 -1.27 0.77
N LEU A 34 11.48 -2.47 1.18
CA LEU A 34 10.54 -3.56 1.50
C LEU A 34 9.79 -3.37 2.83
N ASN A 35 10.33 -2.55 3.74
CA ASN A 35 9.72 -2.25 5.03
C ASN A 35 8.57 -1.24 4.88
N GLN A 36 7.48 -1.71 4.29
CA GLN A 36 6.28 -0.92 4.02
C GLN A 36 5.01 -1.63 4.47
N VAL A 37 4.02 -0.83 4.85
CA VAL A 37 2.63 -1.27 4.91
C VAL A 37 2.06 -1.14 3.51
N TRP A 38 1.89 -2.27 2.82
CA TRP A 38 1.45 -2.29 1.42
C TRP A 38 -0.04 -1.98 1.24
N LEU A 39 -0.37 -1.35 0.12
CA LEU A 39 -1.73 -0.96 -0.24
C LEU A 39 -2.10 -1.51 -1.63
N SER A 40 -3.31 -2.05 -1.74
CA SER A 40 -3.96 -2.36 -3.01
C SER A 40 -5.45 -2.03 -2.91
N CYS A 41 -5.97 -1.38 -3.95
CA CYS A 41 -7.36 -0.94 -4.06
C CYS A 41 -8.06 -1.73 -5.17
N ARG A 42 -9.34 -2.06 -4.94
CA ARG A 42 -10.22 -2.72 -5.90
C ARG A 42 -11.64 -2.20 -5.76
N GLY A 43 -12.42 -2.30 -6.83
CA GLY A 43 -13.87 -2.06 -6.77
C GLY A 43 -14.55 -3.03 -5.81
N GLU A 44 -15.58 -2.55 -5.12
CA GLU A 44 -16.35 -3.31 -4.13
C GLU A 44 -17.21 -4.37 -4.82
N ASN A 45 -18.06 -3.94 -5.75
CA ASN A 45 -18.95 -4.82 -6.51
C ASN A 45 -18.35 -5.25 -7.85
N PRO A 46 -18.89 -6.30 -8.50
CA PRO A 46 -18.46 -6.70 -9.84
C PRO A 46 -18.48 -5.54 -10.85
N ALA A 47 -19.57 -4.76 -10.87
CA ALA A 47 -19.70 -3.60 -11.75
C ALA A 47 -18.62 -2.54 -11.48
N ASP A 48 -18.30 -2.28 -10.20
CA ASP A 48 -17.24 -1.31 -9.85
C ASP A 48 -15.87 -1.79 -10.34
N ARG A 49 -15.59 -3.10 -10.25
CA ARG A 49 -14.32 -3.67 -10.73
C ARG A 49 -14.16 -3.55 -12.24
N GLU A 50 -15.26 -3.64 -12.98
CA GLU A 50 -15.27 -3.48 -14.43
C GLU A 50 -15.11 -2.00 -14.84
N ASN A 51 -15.64 -1.07 -14.03
CA ASN A 51 -15.72 0.35 -14.35
C ASN A 51 -14.62 1.23 -13.73
N ILE A 52 -13.90 0.78 -12.70
CA ILE A 52 -12.91 1.59 -11.96
C ILE A 52 -11.75 2.11 -12.81
N GLY A 53 -11.46 1.43 -13.92
CA GLY A 53 -10.35 1.77 -14.82
C GLY A 53 -8.97 1.62 -14.16
N PRO A 54 -7.90 2.13 -14.81
CA PRO A 54 -6.54 2.02 -14.29
C PRO A 54 -6.35 2.85 -13.01
N ILE A 55 -5.76 2.22 -11.98
CA ILE A 55 -5.43 2.86 -10.70
C ILE A 55 -3.95 3.21 -10.66
N SER A 56 -3.65 4.47 -10.35
CA SER A 56 -2.29 4.97 -10.10
C SER A 56 -2.15 5.39 -8.63
N TYR A 57 -1.00 5.07 -8.04
CA TYR A 57 -0.69 5.33 -6.63
C TYR A 57 0.49 6.30 -6.57
N ILE A 58 0.35 7.36 -5.78
CA ILE A 58 1.32 8.45 -5.72
C ILE A 58 1.70 8.69 -4.24
N PRO A 59 3.00 8.65 -3.88
CA PRO A 59 4.15 8.38 -4.75
C PRO A 59 4.39 6.89 -5.04
N GLY A 60 3.76 5.98 -4.30
CA GLY A 60 3.95 4.54 -4.43
C GLY A 60 2.83 3.75 -3.74
N ARG A 61 2.98 2.41 -3.72
CA ARG A 61 1.94 1.47 -3.25
C ARG A 61 2.12 1.02 -1.80
N GLY A 62 2.77 1.81 -0.96
CA GLY A 62 2.94 1.46 0.45
C GLY A 62 3.36 2.64 1.33
N PHE A 63 3.12 2.48 2.62
CA PHE A 63 3.50 3.44 3.65
C PHE A 63 4.82 3.01 4.27
N PRO A 64 5.87 3.84 4.21
CA PRO A 64 7.16 3.48 4.78
C PRO A 64 7.10 3.26 6.29
N GLY A 65 7.74 2.18 6.74
CA GLY A 65 7.73 1.76 8.14
C GLY A 65 8.28 2.80 9.12
N TYR A 66 9.20 3.66 8.67
CA TYR A 66 9.83 4.68 9.51
C TYR A 66 8.87 5.79 10.00
N TYR A 67 7.64 5.85 9.49
CA TYR A 67 6.58 6.71 10.03
C TYR A 67 5.89 6.11 11.27
N TYR A 68 6.25 4.91 11.70
CA TYR A 68 5.66 4.20 12.82
C TYR A 68 6.73 3.78 13.85
N PRO A 69 6.38 3.68 15.15
CA PRO A 69 5.05 3.92 15.74
C PRO A 69 4.72 5.40 15.91
N TYR A 70 3.43 5.71 15.95
CA TYR A 70 2.95 7.01 16.41
C TYR A 70 3.04 7.09 17.95
N THR A 71 3.83 8.04 18.47
CA THR A 71 4.07 8.23 19.91
C THR A 71 3.65 9.62 20.43
N ASN A 72 2.70 10.28 19.72
CA ASN A 72 2.18 11.60 20.09
C ASN A 72 3.26 12.70 20.10
N VAL A 73 4.21 12.63 19.16
CA VAL A 73 5.25 13.64 18.96
C VAL A 73 4.65 14.85 18.26
N ASP A 74 4.94 16.04 18.78
CA ASP A 74 4.50 17.30 18.18
C ASP A 74 5.02 17.44 16.74
N GLY A 75 4.14 17.82 15.82
CA GLY A 75 4.46 17.96 14.41
C GLY A 75 4.57 16.64 13.63
N TYR A 76 4.16 15.51 14.22
CA TYR A 76 4.06 14.25 13.48
C TYR A 76 3.12 14.37 12.27
N LEU A 77 3.62 13.98 11.10
CA LEU A 77 2.85 13.90 9.87
C LEU A 77 2.67 12.44 9.48
N SER A 78 1.42 11.98 9.50
CA SER A 78 1.09 10.64 9.00
C SER A 78 1.34 10.56 7.49
N PRO A 79 1.90 9.46 6.98
CA PRO A 79 2.14 9.31 5.56
C PRO A 79 0.81 9.25 4.79
N VAL A 80 0.79 9.86 3.62
CA VAL A 80 -0.38 9.90 2.74
C VAL A 80 -0.04 9.34 1.37
N ILE A 81 -0.99 8.62 0.78
CA ILE A 81 -0.91 8.11 -0.60
C ILE A 81 -2.13 8.63 -1.33
N ALA A 82 -1.91 9.30 -2.46
CA ALA A 82 -2.99 9.69 -3.35
C ALA A 82 -3.27 8.56 -4.33
N ILE A 83 -4.55 8.26 -4.53
CA ILE A 83 -5.03 7.30 -5.50
C ILE A 83 -5.70 8.07 -6.62
N HIS A 84 -5.24 7.85 -7.84
CA HIS A 84 -5.82 8.45 -9.03
C HIS A 84 -6.41 7.36 -9.93
N LEU A 85 -7.73 7.43 -10.10
CA LEU A 85 -8.51 6.61 -11.02
C LEU A 85 -8.48 7.29 -12.39
N ALA A 86 -7.67 6.77 -13.31
CA ALA A 86 -7.34 7.51 -14.52
C ALA A 86 -8.52 7.64 -15.50
N ARG A 87 -9.39 6.63 -15.57
CA ARG A 87 -10.51 6.55 -16.50
C ARG A 87 -11.66 5.70 -15.92
N PRO A 88 -12.34 6.16 -14.86
CA PRO A 88 -13.55 5.49 -14.38
C PRO A 88 -14.69 5.66 -15.39
N GLN A 89 -15.53 4.63 -15.54
CA GLN A 89 -16.72 4.61 -16.41
C GLN A 89 -18.01 4.56 -15.60
#